data_AF-A0AAW8CRJ1-F1
#
_entry.id   AF-A0AAW8CRJ1-F1
#
_cell.length_a   1.000
_cell.length_b   1.000
_cell.length_c   1.000
_cell.angle_alpha   90.00
_cell.angle_beta   90.00
_cell.angle_gamma   90.00
#
_symmetry.space_group_name_H-M   'P 1'
#
loop_
_entity.id
_entity.type
_entity.pdbx_description
1 polymer ?
#
loop_
_entity_poly.entity_id
_entity_poly.type
_entity_poly.pdbx_seq_one_letter_code
_entity_poly.pdbx_strand_id
1 'polypeptide(L)'
;MSWLKEYLITKEDAKKYFDFEIETEQGISKKEYVAHLSMFPDLCIDDVISLFLDLDPRDYNKNKKHPRYNIIYDAIYGAVEKGNIKCYYEADINGHIWDNTIRIPHNIAKQWADTYGLKWNVPPYKKFSNKADDIDEQEIQLQTELIDKSQLEEYISQLEFNNFQLNDTIV
;
A
#
# COMPACT_ATOMS: atom_id res chain seq x y z
N MET A 1 -1.52 37.72 11.69
CA MET A 1 -1.50 36.38 12.31
C MET A 1 -0.57 36.37 13.54
N SER A 2 -0.95 37.04 14.64
CA SER A 2 -0.11 37.12 15.86
C SER A 2 -0.68 36.32 17.02
N TRP A 3 -2.00 36.26 17.14
CA TRP A 3 -2.70 35.66 18.29
C TRP A 3 -2.68 34.12 18.32
N LEU A 4 -2.50 33.46 17.17
CA LEU A 4 -2.45 31.99 17.10
C LEU A 4 -1.21 31.39 17.76
N LYS A 5 -0.10 32.14 17.87
CA LYS A 5 1.12 31.66 18.53
C LYS A 5 0.97 31.52 20.05
N GLU A 6 0.05 32.25 20.66
CA GLU A 6 -0.14 32.26 22.12
C GLU A 6 -0.87 31.00 22.65
N TYR A 7 -1.58 30.28 21.77
CA TYR A 7 -2.35 29.09 22.13
C TYR A 7 -1.70 27.77 21.68
N LEU A 8 -0.53 27.83 21.05
CA LEU A 8 0.21 26.65 20.62
C LEU A 8 1.17 26.21 21.72
N ILE A 9 1.05 24.95 22.15
CA ILE A 9 2.03 24.31 23.03
C ILE A 9 3.36 24.26 22.29
N THR A 10 4.40 24.87 22.86
CA THR A 10 5.75 24.82 22.30
C THR A 10 6.42 23.48 22.65
N LYS A 11 7.51 23.12 21.96
CA LYS A 11 8.31 21.94 22.32
C LYS A 11 8.84 22.02 23.76
N GLU A 12 9.16 23.23 24.21
CA GLU A 12 9.64 23.52 25.56
C GLU A 12 8.54 23.29 26.60
N ASP A 13 7.30 23.71 26.29
CA ASP A 13 6.13 23.42 27.12
C ASP A 13 5.83 21.92 27.15
N ALA A 14 5.94 21.23 26.02
CA ALA A 14 5.73 19.78 25.96
C ALA A 14 6.70 19.02 26.88
N LYS A 15 7.99 19.36 26.80
CA LYS A 15 9.04 18.78 27.65
C LYS A 15 8.84 19.11 29.13
N LYS A 16 8.41 20.33 29.44
CA LYS A 16 8.21 20.81 30.81
C LYS A 16 7.00 20.18 31.50
N TYR A 17 5.90 19.99 30.78
CA TYR A 17 4.62 19.58 31.39
C TYR A 17 4.29 18.09 31.20
N PHE A 18 4.86 17.42 30.20
CA PHE A 18 4.48 16.05 29.86
C PHE A 18 5.64 15.04 29.91
N ASP A 19 6.86 15.48 30.25
CA ASP A 19 8.05 14.62 30.43
C ASP A 19 8.35 13.72 29.21
N PHE A 20 7.99 14.18 28.01
CA PHE A 20 8.40 13.59 26.74
C PHE A 20 8.94 14.66 25.80
N GLU A 21 9.90 14.27 24.95
CA GLU A 21 10.52 15.15 23.99
C GLU A 21 9.87 14.94 22.61
N ILE A 22 9.33 16.01 22.03
CA ILE A 22 8.78 15.97 20.67
C ILE A 22 9.97 15.99 19.69
N GLU A 23 10.40 14.81 19.26
CA GLU A 23 11.26 14.66 18.10
C GLU A 23 10.48 15.09 16.86
N THR A 24 10.82 16.24 16.28
CA THR A 24 10.36 16.58 14.92
C THR A 24 10.95 15.58 13.93
N GLU A 25 10.28 15.31 12.81
CA GLU A 25 10.75 14.43 11.72
C GLU A 25 12.21 14.67 11.26
N GLN A 26 12.75 15.85 11.54
CA GLN A 26 14.15 16.23 11.33
C GLN A 26 15.17 15.53 12.25
N GLY A 27 14.74 14.82 13.30
CA GLY A 27 15.60 14.09 14.25
C GLY A 27 15.93 12.65 13.82
N ILE A 28 15.19 12.10 12.86
CA ILE A 28 15.31 10.71 12.44
C ILE A 28 16.29 10.60 11.26
N SER A 29 17.22 9.66 11.30
CA SER A 29 18.19 9.46 10.21
C SER A 29 17.50 8.98 8.91
N LYS A 30 18.13 9.19 7.74
CA LYS A 30 17.62 8.67 6.44
C LYS A 30 17.33 7.16 6.53
N LYS A 31 18.20 6.41 7.21
CA LYS A 31 18.07 4.96 7.36
C LYS A 31 16.83 4.57 8.19
N GLU A 32 16.59 5.27 9.29
CA GLU A 32 15.42 5.05 10.14
C GLU A 32 14.13 5.48 9.42
N TYR A 33 14.16 6.60 8.70
CA TYR A 33 13.02 7.02 7.90
C TYR A 33 12.65 5.96 6.84
N VAL A 34 13.63 5.46 6.09
CA VAL A 34 13.43 4.35 5.13
C VAL A 34 12.89 3.10 5.82
N ALA A 35 13.28 2.82 7.07
CA ALA A 35 12.71 1.71 7.84
C ALA A 35 11.24 1.96 8.19
N HIS A 36 10.84 3.19 8.51
CA HIS A 36 9.45 3.56 8.78
C HIS A 36 8.56 3.46 7.54
N LEU A 37 9.11 3.59 6.34
CA LEU A 37 8.35 3.36 5.10
C LEU A 37 7.75 1.94 5.05
N SER A 38 8.33 0.96 5.74
CA SER A 38 7.74 -0.38 5.87
C SER A 38 6.43 -0.45 6.66
N MET A 39 6.02 0.64 7.31
CA MET A 39 4.74 0.73 8.02
C MET A 39 3.59 1.07 7.06
N PHE A 40 3.89 1.56 5.85
CA PHE A 40 2.89 1.91 4.85
C PHE A 40 2.74 0.78 3.81
N PRO A 41 1.51 0.43 3.41
CA PRO A 41 1.27 -0.62 2.42
C PRO A 41 1.74 -0.21 1.01
N ASP A 42 1.69 1.08 0.72
CA ASP A 42 2.11 1.71 -0.52
C ASP A 42 2.83 3.04 -0.25
N LEU A 43 3.63 3.47 -1.24
CA LEU A 43 4.43 4.70 -1.17
C LEU A 43 4.02 5.63 -2.30
N CYS A 44 4.12 6.95 -2.12
CA CYS A 44 3.88 7.86 -3.24
C CYS A 44 4.95 7.67 -4.33
N ILE A 45 4.57 7.97 -5.57
CA ILE A 45 5.48 7.89 -6.71
C ILE A 45 6.78 8.69 -6.49
N ASP A 46 6.69 9.85 -5.84
CA ASP A 46 7.86 10.70 -5.57
C ASP A 46 8.83 10.04 -4.58
N ASP A 47 8.32 9.34 -3.55
CA ASP A 47 9.14 8.58 -2.61
C ASP A 47 9.84 7.42 -3.32
N VAL A 48 9.11 6.67 -4.14
CA VAL A 48 9.65 5.55 -4.92
C VAL A 48 10.77 6.01 -5.85
N ILE A 49 10.58 7.11 -6.58
CA ILE A 49 11.62 7.67 -7.45
C ILE A 49 12.84 8.11 -6.63
N SER A 50 12.60 8.76 -5.48
CA SER A 50 13.67 9.19 -4.59
C SER A 50 14.51 8.00 -4.10
N LEU A 51 13.85 6.89 -3.75
CA LEU A 51 14.50 5.65 -3.35
C LEU A 51 15.29 5.00 -4.48
N PHE A 52 14.73 4.95 -5.70
CA PHE A 52 15.42 4.45 -6.90
C PHE A 52 16.71 5.21 -7.20
N LEU A 53 16.73 6.50 -6.87
CA LEU A 53 17.87 7.40 -7.06
C LEU A 53 18.81 7.48 -5.85
N ASP A 54 18.55 6.75 -4.76
CA ASP A 54 19.26 6.84 -3.47
C ASP A 54 19.23 8.24 -2.83
N LEU A 55 18.17 8.99 -3.08
CA LEU A 55 17.94 10.29 -2.49
C LEU A 55 17.17 10.14 -1.16
N ASP A 56 17.14 11.20 -0.36
CA ASP A 56 16.30 11.24 0.84
C ASP A 56 14.87 11.60 0.43
N PRO A 57 13.86 10.73 0.59
CA PRO A 57 12.50 11.01 0.12
C PRO A 57 11.88 12.29 0.73
N ARG A 58 12.33 12.69 1.92
CA ARG A 58 11.89 13.90 2.60
C ARG A 58 12.30 15.19 1.88
N ASP A 59 13.34 15.13 1.06
CA ASP A 59 13.88 16.26 0.30
C ASP A 59 13.14 16.46 -1.05
N TYR A 60 11.80 16.32 -1.07
CA TYR A 60 10.98 16.30 -2.30
C TYR A 60 11.35 17.37 -3.35
N ASN A 61 11.42 18.66 -2.96
CA ASN A 61 11.72 19.76 -3.88
C ASN A 61 13.14 19.69 -4.48
N LYS A 62 14.08 19.08 -3.76
CA LYS A 62 15.45 18.90 -4.21
C LYS A 62 15.53 17.68 -5.12
N ASN A 63 14.81 16.61 -4.81
CA ASN A 63 14.81 15.38 -5.59
C ASN A 63 14.25 15.61 -7.00
N LYS A 64 13.21 16.44 -7.15
CA LYS A 64 12.67 16.84 -8.47
C LYS A 64 13.68 17.52 -9.40
N LYS A 65 14.77 18.05 -8.86
CA LYS A 65 15.86 18.65 -9.66
C LYS A 65 16.88 17.62 -10.15
N HIS A 66 16.77 16.37 -9.73
CA HIS A 66 17.69 15.32 -10.17
C HIS A 66 17.50 15.05 -11.67
N PRO A 67 18.56 14.96 -12.49
CA PRO A 67 18.44 14.85 -13.96
C PRO A 67 17.62 13.64 -14.44
N ARG A 68 17.64 12.55 -13.67
CA ARG A 68 16.90 11.31 -13.97
C ARG A 68 15.48 11.29 -13.42
N TYR A 69 15.07 12.29 -12.62
CA TYR A 69 13.78 12.27 -11.94
C TYR A 69 12.62 12.15 -12.93
N ASN A 70 12.51 13.12 -13.84
CA ASN A 70 11.41 13.17 -14.80
C ASN A 70 11.41 11.94 -15.73
N ILE A 71 12.58 11.43 -16.10
CA ILE A 71 12.69 10.22 -16.94
C ILE A 71 12.07 9.01 -16.24
N ILE A 72 12.35 8.83 -14.95
CA ILE A 72 11.78 7.72 -14.17
C ILE A 72 10.29 7.96 -13.91
N TYR A 73 9.93 9.21 -13.59
CA TYR A 73 8.53 9.62 -13.41
C TYR A 73 7.68 9.26 -14.63
N ASP A 74 8.06 9.73 -15.81
CA ASP A 74 7.34 9.51 -17.07
C ASP A 74 7.24 8.01 -17.40
N ALA A 75 8.30 7.24 -17.12
CA ALA A 75 8.32 5.80 -17.34
C ALA A 75 7.33 5.05 -16.43
N ILE A 76 7.29 5.39 -15.14
CA ILE A 76 6.35 4.79 -14.18
C ILE A 76 4.92 5.24 -14.50
N TYR A 77 4.72 6.54 -14.71
CA TYR A 77 3.42 7.12 -15.04
C TYR A 77 2.84 6.47 -16.30
N GLY A 78 3.62 6.38 -17.38
CA GLY A 78 3.18 5.73 -18.61
C GLY A 78 2.93 4.22 -18.47
N ALA A 79 3.57 3.55 -17.51
CA ALA A 79 3.28 2.14 -17.21
C ALA A 79 1.97 1.97 -16.43
N VAL A 80 1.69 2.91 -15.52
CA VAL A 80 0.43 2.99 -14.78
C VAL A 80 -0.74 3.27 -15.71
N GLU A 81 -0.64 4.27 -16.59
CA GLU A 81 -1.70 4.60 -17.57
C GLU A 81 -2.03 3.44 -18.50
N LYS A 82 -1.02 2.64 -18.86
CA LYS A 82 -1.19 1.44 -19.70
C LYS A 82 -1.70 0.22 -18.93
N GLY A 83 -1.86 0.30 -17.61
CA GLY A 83 -2.27 -0.80 -16.75
C GLY A 83 -1.20 -1.89 -16.56
N ASN A 84 0.06 -1.61 -16.91
CA ASN A 84 1.17 -2.55 -16.71
C ASN A 84 1.59 -2.68 -15.25
N ILE A 85 1.25 -1.67 -14.45
CA ILE A 85 1.48 -1.63 -13.01
C ILE A 85 0.14 -1.43 -12.30
N LYS A 86 -0.11 -2.24 -11.26
CA LYS A 86 -1.20 -1.98 -10.31
C LYS A 86 -0.77 -0.91 -9.31
N CYS A 87 -1.54 0.17 -9.20
CA CYS A 87 -1.36 1.25 -8.23
C CYS A 87 -2.70 1.66 -7.61
N TYR A 88 -2.64 2.54 -6.61
CA TYR A 88 -3.80 3.23 -6.06
C TYR A 88 -3.70 4.72 -6.36
N TYR A 89 -4.84 5.39 -6.46
CA TYR A 89 -4.93 6.83 -6.57
C TYR A 89 -5.56 7.38 -5.30
N GLU A 90 -4.87 8.30 -4.64
CA GLU A 90 -5.41 9.00 -3.49
C GLU A 90 -6.07 10.30 -3.96
N ALA A 91 -7.40 10.34 -3.97
CA ALA A 91 -8.10 11.59 -4.27
C ALA A 91 -7.98 12.57 -3.09
N ASP A 92 -7.86 13.87 -3.39
CA ASP A 92 -7.99 14.90 -2.36
C ASP A 92 -9.42 14.93 -1.78
N ILE A 93 -9.64 15.73 -0.73
CA ILE A 93 -10.96 15.88 -0.08
C ILE A 93 -12.08 16.34 -1.04
N ASN A 94 -11.73 16.88 -2.21
CA ASN A 94 -12.64 17.34 -3.25
C ASN A 94 -12.75 16.35 -4.42
N GLY A 95 -12.13 15.17 -4.34
CA GLY A 95 -12.14 14.16 -5.37
C GLY A 95 -11.14 14.36 -6.50
N HIS A 96 -10.22 15.33 -6.42
CA HIS A 96 -9.21 15.54 -7.45
C HIS A 96 -8.05 14.57 -7.30
N ILE A 97 -7.72 13.92 -8.42
CA ILE A 97 -6.56 13.04 -8.57
C ILE A 97 -5.45 13.86 -9.23
N TRP A 98 -4.35 14.06 -8.53
CA TRP A 98 -3.17 14.78 -9.03
C TRP A 98 -2.03 13.80 -9.34
N ASP A 99 -1.05 14.24 -10.11
CA ASP A 99 0.14 13.47 -10.49
C ASP A 99 0.93 12.85 -9.31
N ASN A 100 0.87 13.47 -8.13
CA ASN A 100 1.52 12.98 -6.89
C ASN A 100 0.63 12.02 -6.06
N THR A 101 -0.56 11.67 -6.56
CA THR A 101 -1.51 10.80 -5.86
C THR A 101 -1.34 9.33 -6.18
N ILE A 102 -0.44 9.01 -7.10
CA ILE A 102 -0.09 7.63 -7.46
C ILE A 102 0.63 6.99 -6.28
N ARG A 103 0.00 5.98 -5.69
CA ARG A 103 0.51 5.15 -4.61
C ARG A 103 0.91 3.79 -5.17
N ILE A 104 2.17 3.42 -5.00
CA ILE A 104 2.78 2.21 -5.56
C ILE A 104 3.07 1.22 -4.42
N PRO A 105 2.51 0.00 -4.48
CA PRO A 105 2.80 -1.04 -3.50
C PRO A 105 4.29 -1.46 -3.48
N HIS A 106 4.79 -1.86 -2.31
CA HIS A 106 6.20 -2.23 -2.12
C HIS A 106 6.68 -3.35 -3.07
N ASN A 107 5.86 -4.38 -3.30
CA ASN A 107 6.20 -5.50 -4.17
C ASN A 107 6.39 -5.06 -5.63
N ILE A 108 5.53 -4.16 -6.10
CA ILE A 108 5.59 -3.58 -7.43
C ILE A 108 6.81 -2.69 -7.58
N ALA A 109 7.04 -1.77 -6.64
CA ALA A 109 8.19 -0.88 -6.68
C ALA A 109 9.51 -1.68 -6.65
N LYS A 110 9.57 -2.74 -5.84
CA LYS A 110 10.70 -3.68 -5.82
C LYS A 110 10.87 -4.39 -7.16
N GLN A 111 9.82 -4.97 -7.73
CA GLN A 111 9.88 -5.65 -9.03
C GLN A 111 10.38 -4.70 -10.13
N TRP A 112 9.93 -3.45 -10.11
CA TRP A 112 10.39 -2.42 -11.05
C TRP A 112 11.89 -2.14 -10.86
N ALA A 113 12.33 -1.97 -9.61
CA ALA A 113 13.74 -1.77 -9.31
C ALA A 113 14.61 -2.93 -9.79
N ASP A 114 14.19 -4.16 -9.52
CA ASP A 114 14.88 -5.38 -9.94
C ASP A 114 14.95 -5.47 -11.48
N THR A 115 13.87 -5.13 -12.18
CA THR A 115 13.78 -5.18 -13.65
C THR A 115 14.73 -4.20 -14.33
N TYR A 116 14.86 -2.99 -13.79
CA TYR A 116 15.63 -1.90 -14.41
C TYR A 116 16.96 -1.61 -13.72
N GLY A 117 17.39 -2.45 -12.77
CA GLY A 117 18.64 -2.27 -12.02
C GLY A 117 18.68 -1.00 -11.18
N LEU A 118 17.54 -0.58 -10.62
CA LEU A 118 17.43 0.59 -9.73
C LEU A 118 17.62 0.16 -8.28
N LYS A 119 17.86 1.13 -7.40
CA LYS A 119 18.05 0.85 -5.97
C LYS A 119 16.71 0.66 -5.26
N TRP A 120 16.63 -0.38 -4.43
CA TRP A 120 15.50 -0.57 -3.52
C TRP A 120 16.01 -1.13 -2.19
N ASN A 121 16.07 -0.28 -1.18
CA ASN A 121 16.54 -0.61 0.17
C ASN A 121 15.43 -0.50 1.24
N VAL A 122 14.18 -0.38 0.81
CA VAL A 122 13.03 -0.35 1.72
C VAL A 122 12.74 -1.77 2.20
N PRO A 123 12.63 -2.00 3.51
CA PRO A 123 12.16 -3.28 4.03
C PRO A 123 10.75 -3.63 3.51
N PRO A 124 10.36 -4.91 3.46
CA PRO A 124 9.00 -5.30 3.12
C PRO A 124 7.98 -4.64 4.04
N TYR A 125 6.80 -4.31 3.51
CA TYR A 125 5.67 -3.83 4.30
C TYR A 125 5.35 -4.80 5.45
N LYS A 126 5.19 -4.25 6.65
CA LYS A 126 4.79 -4.99 7.85
C LYS A 126 3.30 -4.79 8.07
N LYS A 127 2.49 -5.75 7.60
CA LYS A 127 1.05 -5.77 7.86
C LYS A 127 0.82 -5.67 9.37
N PHE A 128 0.00 -4.72 9.80
CA PHE A 128 -0.41 -4.64 11.18
C PHE A 128 -1.28 -5.86 11.47
N SER A 129 -0.76 -6.84 12.22
CA SER A 129 -1.54 -7.99 12.67
C SER A 129 -2.41 -7.52 13.83
N ASN A 130 -3.64 -7.09 13.55
CA ASN A 130 -4.64 -7.17 14.61
C ASN A 130 -4.80 -8.64 14.92
N LYS A 131 -4.58 -9.08 16.16
CA LYS A 131 -4.93 -10.44 16.60
C LYS A 131 -6.42 -10.77 16.40
N ALA A 132 -7.25 -9.79 16.02
CA ALA A 132 -8.64 -9.96 15.62
C ALA A 132 -8.82 -10.32 14.13
N ASP A 133 -7.84 -9.99 13.25
CA ASP A 133 -7.94 -10.22 11.80
C ASP A 133 -7.23 -11.52 11.35
N ASP A 134 -6.43 -12.15 12.22
CA ASP A 134 -5.85 -13.49 11.97
C ASP A 134 -6.88 -14.63 12.08
N ILE A 135 -8.12 -14.31 12.47
CA ILE A 135 -9.25 -15.25 12.41
C ILE A 135 -9.85 -15.28 10.99
N ASP A 136 -9.72 -14.24 10.16
CA ASP A 136 -10.56 -14.13 8.97
C ASP A 136 -9.97 -14.74 7.68
N GLU A 137 -8.67 -14.68 7.37
CA GLU A 137 -8.22 -15.14 6.03
C GLU A 137 -8.21 -16.67 5.87
N GLN A 138 -7.89 -17.44 6.91
CA GLN A 138 -7.97 -18.91 6.86
C GLN A 138 -9.39 -19.42 7.08
N GLU A 139 -10.18 -18.79 7.96
CA GLU A 139 -11.55 -19.19 8.22
C GLU A 139 -12.48 -18.81 7.05
N ILE A 140 -12.26 -17.67 6.39
CA ILE A 140 -12.98 -17.32 5.15
C ILE A 140 -12.59 -18.27 4.01
N GLN A 141 -11.32 -18.65 3.83
CA GLN A 141 -10.95 -19.66 2.83
C GLN A 141 -11.61 -21.02 3.10
N LEU A 142 -11.56 -21.49 4.35
CA LEU A 142 -12.22 -22.73 4.76
C LEU A 142 -13.75 -22.67 4.58
N GLN A 143 -14.38 -21.55 4.96
CA GLN A 143 -15.83 -21.37 4.80
C GLN A 143 -16.23 -21.27 3.31
N THR A 144 -15.44 -20.59 2.48
CA THR A 144 -15.71 -20.48 1.04
C THR A 144 -15.56 -21.84 0.37
N GLU A 145 -14.51 -22.61 0.69
CA GLU A 145 -14.32 -23.97 0.18
C GLU A 145 -15.43 -24.94 0.67
N LEU A 146 -15.89 -24.80 1.92
CA LEU A 146 -16.99 -25.61 2.46
C LEU A 146 -18.34 -25.30 1.81
N ILE A 147 -18.63 -24.01 1.57
CA ILE A 147 -19.87 -23.58 0.89
C ILE A 147 -19.87 -24.05 -0.56
N ASP A 148 -18.75 -23.89 -1.28
CA ASP A 148 -18.65 -24.30 -2.69
C ASP A 148 -18.80 -25.82 -2.83
N LYS A 149 -18.18 -26.59 -1.92
CA LYS A 149 -18.32 -28.06 -1.91
C LYS A 149 -19.73 -28.53 -1.53
N SER A 150 -20.37 -27.90 -0.55
CA SER A 150 -21.76 -28.20 -0.16
C SER A 150 -22.73 -27.96 -1.31
N GLN A 151 -22.59 -26.85 -2.03
CA GLN A 151 -23.45 -26.51 -3.18
C GLN A 151 -23.21 -27.47 -4.35
N LEU A 152 -21.97 -27.88 -4.57
CA LEU A 152 -21.61 -28.91 -5.55
C LEU A 152 -22.21 -30.28 -5.21
N GLU A 153 -22.16 -30.71 -3.95
CA GLU A 153 -22.73 -31.98 -3.50
C GLU A 153 -24.27 -31.99 -3.61
N GLU A 154 -24.93 -30.87 -3.30
CA GLU A 154 -26.37 -30.72 -3.48
C GLU A 154 -26.76 -30.76 -4.96
N TYR A 155 -26.00 -30.08 -5.83
CA TYR A 155 -26.24 -30.09 -7.27
C TYR A 155 -26.02 -31.48 -7.89
N ILE A 156 -24.99 -32.21 -7.47
CA ILE A 156 -24.74 -33.60 -7.87
C ILE A 156 -25.91 -34.48 -7.43
N SER A 157 -26.37 -34.36 -6.18
CA SER A 157 -27.50 -35.15 -5.68
C SER A 157 -28.79 -34.88 -6.45
N GLN A 158 -29.06 -33.62 -6.81
CA GLN A 158 -30.19 -33.25 -7.66
C GLN A 158 -30.07 -33.82 -9.07
N LEU A 159 -28.87 -33.81 -9.66
CA LEU A 159 -28.61 -34.39 -10.97
C LEU A 159 -28.74 -35.91 -10.97
N GLU A 160 -28.29 -36.59 -9.92
CA GLU A 160 -28.47 -38.04 -9.75
C GLU A 160 -29.95 -38.40 -9.60
N PHE A 161 -30.70 -37.63 -8.80
CA PHE A 161 -32.14 -37.81 -8.66
C PHE A 161 -32.89 -37.59 -9.99
N ASN A 162 -32.54 -36.54 -10.73
CA ASN A 162 -33.16 -36.25 -12.02
C ASN A 162 -32.83 -37.33 -13.08
N ASN A 163 -31.59 -37.83 -13.10
CA ASN A 163 -31.22 -38.95 -13.98
C ASN A 163 -31.93 -40.25 -13.60
N PHE A 164 -32.13 -40.51 -12.31
CA PHE A 164 -32.92 -41.65 -11.84
C PHE A 164 -34.37 -41.56 -12.33
N GLN A 165 -35.03 -40.41 -12.15
CA GLN A 165 -36.39 -40.17 -12.65
C GLN A 165 -36.49 -40.31 -14.18
N LEU A 166 -35.50 -39.80 -14.93
CA LEU A 166 -35.46 -39.92 -16.38
C LEU A 166 -35.26 -41.36 -16.86
N ASN A 167 -34.41 -42.14 -16.19
CA ASN A 167 -34.20 -43.55 -16.51
C ASN A 167 -35.43 -44.43 -16.19
N ASP A 168 -36.16 -44.12 -15.12
CA ASP A 168 -37.43 -44.78 -14.79
C ASP A 168 -38.57 -44.43 -15.76
N THR A 169 -38.46 -43.29 -16.47
CA THR A 169 -39.46 -42.84 -17.45
C THR A 169 -39.21 -43.41 -18.87
N ILE A 170 -38.03 -43.98 -19.12
CA ILE A 170 -37.60 -44.53 -20.43
C ILE A 170 -37.81 -46.05 -20.54
N VAL A 171 -38.26 -46.72 -19.47
CA VAL A 171 -38.69 -48.15 -19.47
C VAL A 171 -40.19 -48.27 -19.67
#